data_AF-A0A7X1L1R0-F1
#
_entry.id   AF-A0A7X1L1R0-F1
#
_cell.length_a   1.000
_cell.length_b   1.000
_cell.length_c   1.000
_cell.angle_alpha   90.00
_cell.angle_beta   90.00
_cell.angle_gamma   90.00
#
_symmetry.space_group_name_H-M   'P 1'
#
loop_
_entity.id
_entity.type
_entity.pdbx_description
1 polymer ?
#
loop_
_entity_poly.entity_id
_entity_poly.type
_entity_poly.pdbx_seq_one_letter_code
_entity_poly.pdbx_strand_id
1 'polypeptide(L)'
;MFDRKEIEMKNGYVAIMQPYLFPYIGYFHLIEASSIFVFYDDVYYIKSGWINRNRILNQDRDCLFTVPISKVSSNKLINETLPILDKKWKKKFYKKLIQNYKKAPFFSDVCEVITSVFEKKYTDITDLAIESILAVYMYLGIEFNYTKSSICSPKKSKTLLSNYFASLRQSCTIVVPR
;
A
#
# COMPACT_ATOMS: atom_id res chain seq x y z
N MET A 1 -3.02 -18.42 -4.27
CA MET A 1 -1.84 -19.29 -4.11
C MET A 1 -0.71 -18.58 -4.83
N PHE A 2 0.16 -17.87 -4.10
CA PHE A 2 1.28 -17.15 -4.72
C PHE A 2 2.36 -18.17 -5.05
N ASP A 3 2.58 -18.35 -6.36
CA ASP A 3 3.58 -19.25 -6.90
C ASP A 3 4.98 -18.72 -6.53
N ARG A 4 5.78 -19.55 -5.85
CA ARG A 4 7.16 -19.22 -5.51
C ARG A 4 8.02 -19.41 -6.77
N LYS A 5 7.91 -18.49 -7.72
CA LYS A 5 8.92 -18.37 -8.77
C LYS A 5 10.15 -17.69 -8.18
N GLU A 6 11.28 -18.37 -8.22
CA GLU A 6 12.59 -17.74 -8.04
C GLU A 6 12.71 -16.64 -9.10
N ILE A 7 12.79 -15.39 -8.64
CA ILE A 7 12.92 -14.23 -9.53
C ILE A 7 14.42 -14.11 -9.87
N GLU A 8 14.83 -14.67 -11.00
CA GLU A 8 16.21 -14.53 -11.50
C GLU A 8 16.41 -13.09 -12.02
N MET A 9 16.96 -12.21 -11.19
CA MET A 9 17.21 -10.81 -11.57
C MET A 9 18.62 -10.63 -12.13
N LYS A 10 18.74 -10.52 -13.46
CA LYS A 10 19.96 -10.03 -14.13
C LYS A 10 19.84 -8.52 -14.30
N ASN A 11 20.57 -7.75 -13.49
CA ASN A 11 20.64 -6.28 -13.44
C ASN A 11 19.29 -5.56 -13.25
N GLY A 12 19.01 -5.08 -12.03
CA GLY A 12 17.81 -4.28 -11.73
C GLY A 12 17.88 -3.54 -10.39
N TYR A 13 16.99 -2.56 -10.21
CA TYR A 13 16.81 -1.85 -8.93
C TYR A 13 15.68 -2.50 -8.15
N VAL A 14 15.91 -2.78 -6.87
CA VAL A 14 14.88 -3.26 -5.94
C VAL A 14 14.47 -2.08 -5.06
N ALA A 15 13.19 -1.72 -5.08
CA ALA A 15 12.64 -0.76 -4.13
C ALA A 15 11.87 -1.49 -3.04
N ILE A 16 11.98 -1.00 -1.81
CA ILE A 16 11.19 -1.51 -0.68
C ILE A 16 10.59 -0.35 0.11
N MET A 17 9.29 -0.42 0.38
CA MET A 17 8.58 0.61 1.14
C MET A 17 7.34 0.02 1.82
N GLN A 18 6.99 0.58 2.98
CA GLN A 18 5.70 0.27 3.60
C GLN A 18 4.55 0.70 2.68
N PRO A 19 3.51 -0.12 2.48
CA PRO A 19 2.36 0.28 1.68
C PRO A 19 1.60 1.40 2.36
N TYR A 20 1.21 2.42 1.59
CA TYR A 20 0.34 3.51 2.07
C TYR A 20 -0.96 3.53 1.30
N LEU A 21 -2.05 3.87 1.98
CA LEU A 21 -3.39 3.91 1.39
C LEU A 21 -3.50 5.09 0.39
N PHE A 22 -3.66 4.79 -0.90
CA PHE A 22 -3.68 5.76 -2.01
C PHE A 22 -2.48 6.73 -1.94
N PRO A 23 -1.25 6.27 -2.14
CA PRO A 23 -0.07 7.06 -1.79
C PRO A 23 0.10 8.32 -2.65
N TYR A 24 1.02 9.19 -2.25
CA TYR A 24 1.41 10.36 -3.03
C TYR A 24 2.19 9.97 -4.30
N ILE A 25 2.26 10.86 -5.29
CA ILE A 25 2.84 10.60 -6.61
C ILE A 25 4.27 10.04 -6.57
N GLY A 26 5.11 10.51 -5.65
CA GLY A 26 6.48 10.02 -5.48
C GLY A 26 6.60 8.54 -5.10
N TYR A 27 5.56 7.97 -4.49
CA TYR A 27 5.49 6.52 -4.24
C TYR A 27 5.38 5.74 -5.54
N PHE A 28 4.55 6.22 -6.48
CA PHE A 28 4.42 5.60 -7.80
C PHE A 28 5.70 5.77 -8.62
N HIS A 29 6.36 6.93 -8.55
CA HIS A 29 7.68 7.10 -9.18
C HIS A 29 8.72 6.10 -8.65
N LEU A 30 8.67 5.76 -7.36
CA LEU A 30 9.56 4.75 -6.79
C LEU A 30 9.26 3.35 -7.32
N ILE A 31 7.97 2.99 -7.49
CA ILE A 31 7.57 1.74 -8.13
C ILE A 31 8.12 1.69 -9.56
N GLU A 32 7.87 2.73 -10.37
CA GLU A 32 8.31 2.80 -11.76
C GLU A 32 9.84 2.82 -11.93
N ALA A 33 10.57 3.36 -10.95
CA ALA A 33 12.03 3.34 -10.93
C ALA A 33 12.63 1.98 -10.51
N SER A 34 11.80 1.00 -10.17
CA SER A 34 12.22 -0.32 -9.68
C SER A 34 11.88 -1.43 -10.67
N SER A 35 12.78 -2.41 -10.77
CA SER A 35 12.52 -3.65 -11.51
C SER A 35 11.56 -4.57 -10.75
N ILE A 36 11.60 -4.50 -9.42
CA ILE A 36 10.64 -5.12 -8.52
C ILE A 36 10.41 -4.24 -7.28
N PHE A 37 9.15 -4.11 -6.89
CA PHE A 37 8.74 -3.40 -5.70
C PHE A 37 8.38 -4.37 -4.57
N VAL A 38 9.01 -4.21 -3.41
CA VAL A 38 8.70 -5.00 -2.22
C VAL A 38 7.84 -4.17 -1.27
N PHE A 39 6.61 -4.60 -1.05
CA PHE A 39 5.76 -4.06 0.01
C PHE A 39 6.29 -4.53 1.37
N TYR A 40 6.77 -3.60 2.19
CA TYR A 40 7.32 -3.90 3.51
C TYR A 40 6.18 -4.04 4.53
N ASP A 41 5.64 -5.24 4.68
CA ASP A 41 4.37 -5.51 5.39
C ASP A 41 4.50 -6.15 6.78
N ASP A 42 5.68 -6.64 7.13
CA ASP A 42 5.99 -7.27 8.42
C ASP A 42 6.62 -6.28 9.42
N VAL A 43 6.08 -5.05 9.45
CA VAL A 43 6.52 -3.97 10.34
C VAL A 43 5.46 -3.60 11.37
N TYR A 44 5.91 -3.05 12.49
CA TYR A 44 5.01 -2.54 13.53
C TYR A 44 4.16 -1.37 13.03
N TYR A 45 2.90 -1.34 13.49
CA TYR A 45 1.99 -0.24 13.22
C TYR A 45 2.51 1.06 13.81
N ILE A 46 2.74 2.05 12.95
CA ILE A 46 3.14 3.40 13.35
C ILE A 46 1.89 4.21 13.64
N LYS A 47 1.69 4.59 14.91
CA LYS A 47 0.65 5.56 15.27
C LYS A 47 0.92 6.85 14.49
N SER A 48 -0.09 7.33 13.82
CA SER A 48 0.03 8.49 12.94
C SER A 48 0.76 8.26 11.60
N GLY A 49 1.09 7.01 11.22
CA GLY A 49 1.63 6.66 9.90
C GLY A 49 0.57 6.55 8.79
N TRP A 50 1.00 6.48 7.52
CA TRP A 50 0.15 6.59 6.32
C TRP A 50 -0.50 5.30 5.83
N ILE A 51 -0.28 4.17 6.53
CA ILE A 51 -0.82 2.85 6.18
C ILE A 51 -2.35 2.83 6.02
N ASN A 52 -3.09 3.62 6.80
CA ASN A 52 -4.56 3.62 6.84
C ASN A 52 -5.18 5.02 6.78
N ARG A 53 -4.44 6.03 6.32
CA ARG A 53 -4.99 7.39 6.21
C ARG A 53 -4.39 8.12 5.04
N ASN A 54 -5.16 9.06 4.49
CA ASN A 54 -4.71 9.92 3.42
C ASN A 54 -5.50 11.24 3.44
N ARG A 55 -5.15 12.19 2.57
CA ARG A 55 -5.77 13.50 2.46
C ARG A 55 -6.59 13.58 1.18
N ILE A 56 -7.72 14.25 1.28
CA ILE A 56 -8.52 14.70 0.13
C ILE A 56 -8.63 16.23 0.19
N LEU A 57 -8.86 16.86 -0.95
CA LEU A 57 -9.14 18.29 -1.01
C LEU A 57 -10.59 18.54 -0.62
N ASN A 58 -10.81 19.53 0.23
CA ASN A 58 -12.11 20.02 0.62
C ASN A 58 -12.12 21.54 0.66
N GLN A 59 -12.77 22.17 -0.33
CA GLN A 59 -12.78 23.63 -0.51
C GLN A 59 -11.36 24.22 -0.44
N ASP A 60 -10.46 23.71 -1.27
CA ASP A 60 -9.05 24.12 -1.36
C ASP A 60 -8.20 23.90 -0.10
N ARG A 61 -8.73 23.18 0.90
CA ARG A 61 -8.00 22.78 2.10
C ARG A 61 -7.82 21.28 2.16
N ASP A 62 -6.70 20.84 2.70
CA ASP A 62 -6.47 19.43 2.94
C ASP A 62 -7.37 18.90 4.06
N CYS A 63 -8.01 17.77 3.81
CA CYS A 63 -8.87 17.07 4.76
C CYS A 63 -8.37 15.64 4.92
N LEU A 64 -7.88 15.32 6.12
CA LEU A 64 -7.48 13.96 6.47
C LEU A 64 -8.72 13.04 6.56
N PHE A 65 -8.61 11.86 5.98
CA PHE A 65 -9.49 10.73 6.28
C PHE A 65 -8.66 9.55 6.75
N THR A 66 -9.19 8.82 7.72
CA THR A 66 -8.56 7.63 8.29
C THR A 66 -9.53 6.47 8.19
N VAL A 67 -9.08 5.35 7.62
CA VAL A 67 -9.75 4.06 7.69
C VAL A 67 -9.60 3.53 9.11
N PRO A 68 -10.70 3.29 9.84
CA PRO A 68 -10.61 2.75 11.19
C PRO A 68 -10.09 1.32 11.15
N ILE A 69 -9.39 0.94 12.21
CA ILE A 69 -8.75 -0.37 12.36
C ILE A 69 -9.15 -0.97 13.70
N SER A 70 -9.04 -2.30 13.83
CA SER A 70 -9.25 -3.00 15.09
C SER A 70 -8.22 -2.57 16.15
N LYS A 71 -8.51 -2.84 17.44
CA LYS A 71 -7.79 -2.30 18.62
C LYS A 71 -6.29 -2.09 18.37
N VAL A 72 -5.92 -0.81 18.29
CA VAL A 72 -4.59 -0.33 17.96
C VAL A 72 -3.63 -0.62 19.12
N SER A 73 -2.55 -1.33 18.82
CA SER A 73 -1.38 -1.44 19.69
C SER A 73 -0.14 -1.19 18.84
N SER A 74 0.77 -0.35 19.32
CA SER A 74 2.07 -0.11 18.66
C SER A 74 2.92 -1.38 18.56
N ASN A 75 2.55 -2.44 19.29
CA ASN A 75 3.28 -3.72 19.30
C ASN A 75 2.70 -4.73 18.30
N LYS A 76 1.72 -4.34 17.49
CA LYS A 76 1.15 -5.21 16.44
C LYS A 76 1.75 -4.88 15.08
N LEU A 77 1.95 -5.91 14.27
CA LEU A 77 2.34 -5.73 12.88
C LEU A 77 1.17 -5.20 12.05
N ILE A 78 1.48 -4.49 10.96
CA ILE A 78 0.45 -4.01 10.04
C ILE A 78 -0.26 -5.18 9.34
N ASN A 79 0.44 -6.26 8.98
CA ASN A 79 -0.16 -7.47 8.44
C ASN A 79 -0.94 -8.34 9.46
N GLU A 80 -1.07 -7.89 10.70
CA GLU A 80 -1.91 -8.50 11.76
C GLU A 80 -3.07 -7.57 12.18
N THR A 81 -3.23 -6.43 11.51
CA THR A 81 -4.16 -5.37 11.90
C THR A 81 -5.35 -5.31 10.95
N LEU A 82 -6.56 -5.52 11.46
CA LEU A 82 -7.77 -5.56 10.63
C LEU A 82 -8.33 -4.17 10.31
N PRO A 83 -8.66 -3.85 9.05
CA PRO A 83 -9.44 -2.66 8.70
C PRO A 83 -10.92 -2.85 9.05
N ILE A 84 -11.57 -1.78 9.51
CA ILE A 84 -13.00 -1.74 9.83
C ILE A 84 -13.74 -0.96 8.73
N LEU A 85 -14.11 -1.64 7.66
CA LEU A 85 -14.84 -1.03 6.53
C LEU A 85 -16.36 -1.16 6.72
N ASP A 86 -16.89 -0.56 7.78
CA ASP A 86 -18.33 -0.61 8.05
C ASP A 86 -19.14 0.33 7.14
N LYS A 87 -20.45 0.05 7.00
CA LYS A 87 -21.36 0.85 6.16
C LYS A 87 -21.42 2.33 6.57
N LYS A 88 -21.27 2.63 7.87
CA LYS A 88 -21.38 4.00 8.40
C LYS A 88 -20.17 4.83 7.97
N TRP A 89 -18.97 4.27 8.09
CA TRP A 89 -17.74 4.89 7.66
C TRP A 89 -17.72 5.09 6.14
N LYS A 90 -18.04 4.03 5.36
CA LYS A 90 -18.12 4.11 3.89
C LYS A 90 -19.07 5.21 3.44
N LYS A 91 -20.30 5.24 3.97
CA LYS A 91 -21.30 6.26 3.64
C LYS A 91 -20.79 7.68 3.93
N LYS A 92 -20.10 7.88 5.06
CA LYS A 92 -19.51 9.18 5.42
C LYS A 92 -18.38 9.56 4.45
N PHE A 93 -17.51 8.61 4.10
CA PHE A 93 -16.39 8.85 3.20
C PHE A 93 -16.86 9.12 1.75
N TYR A 94 -17.76 8.30 1.21
CA TYR A 94 -18.29 8.49 -0.15
C TYR A 94 -19.04 9.81 -0.30
N LYS A 95 -19.79 10.23 0.74
CA LYS A 95 -20.41 11.55 0.75
C LYS A 95 -19.37 12.66 0.62
N LYS A 96 -18.22 12.55 1.30
CA LYS A 96 -17.12 13.53 1.17
C LYS A 96 -16.54 13.57 -0.25
N LEU A 97 -16.36 12.40 -0.89
CA LEU A 97 -15.87 12.34 -2.27
C LEU A 97 -16.83 13.05 -3.22
N ILE A 98 -18.12 12.73 -3.15
CA ILE A 98 -19.16 13.34 -3.99
C ILE A 98 -19.22 14.85 -3.76
N GLN A 99 -19.23 15.31 -2.50
CA GLN A 99 -19.33 16.74 -2.19
C GLN A 99 -18.16 17.56 -2.73
N ASN A 100 -16.96 16.99 -2.76
CA ASN A 100 -15.74 17.71 -3.15
C ASN A 100 -15.38 17.56 -4.61
N TYR A 101 -15.70 16.42 -5.23
CA TYR A 101 -15.20 16.08 -6.55
C TYR A 101 -16.28 15.82 -7.59
N LYS A 102 -17.58 15.88 -7.28
CA LYS A 102 -18.65 15.57 -8.27
C LYS A 102 -18.56 16.38 -9.57
N LYS A 103 -17.98 17.59 -9.52
CA LYS A 103 -17.79 18.47 -10.69
C LYS A 103 -16.39 18.35 -11.32
N ALA A 104 -15.50 17.54 -10.76
CA ALA A 104 -14.16 17.36 -11.28
C ALA A 104 -14.20 16.54 -12.59
N PRO A 105 -13.29 16.80 -13.54
CA PRO A 105 -13.07 15.92 -14.67
C PRO A 105 -12.79 14.49 -14.18
N PHE A 106 -13.31 13.49 -14.91
CA PHE A 106 -13.12 12.06 -14.61
C PHE A 106 -13.64 11.59 -13.24
N PHE A 107 -14.52 12.36 -12.59
CA PHE A 107 -15.05 12.00 -11.27
C PHE A 107 -15.67 10.60 -11.24
N SER A 108 -16.46 10.24 -12.25
CA SER A 108 -17.14 8.94 -12.29
C SER A 108 -16.15 7.80 -12.20
N ASP A 109 -15.16 7.79 -13.10
CA ASP A 109 -14.19 6.71 -13.24
C ASP A 109 -13.30 6.61 -11.99
N VAL A 110 -12.77 7.75 -11.52
CA VAL A 110 -11.89 7.77 -10.35
C VAL A 110 -12.66 7.41 -9.06
N CYS A 111 -13.91 7.86 -8.93
CA CYS A 111 -14.74 7.49 -7.78
C CYS A 111 -15.04 5.99 -7.78
N GLU A 112 -15.25 5.37 -8.93
CA GLU A 112 -15.42 3.93 -9.04
C GLU A 112 -14.16 3.18 -8.59
N VAL A 113 -12.97 3.61 -9.05
CA VAL A 113 -11.69 3.04 -8.59
C VAL A 113 -11.57 3.11 -7.07
N ILE A 114 -11.78 4.29 -6.47
CA ILE A 114 -11.64 4.48 -5.02
C ILE A 114 -12.67 3.63 -4.25
N THR A 115 -13.93 3.63 -4.67
CA THR A 115 -15.00 2.92 -3.96
C THR A 115 -14.85 1.40 -4.09
N SER A 116 -14.40 0.89 -5.24
CA SER A 116 -14.17 -0.54 -5.47
C SER A 116 -13.18 -1.13 -4.46
N VAL A 117 -12.13 -0.37 -4.09
CA VAL A 117 -11.16 -0.76 -3.06
C VAL A 117 -11.86 -0.93 -1.71
N PHE A 118 -12.76 -0.05 -1.33
CA PHE A 118 -13.43 -0.15 -0.03
C PHE A 118 -14.58 -1.17 0.01
N GLU A 119 -15.07 -1.65 -1.15
CA GLU A 119 -16.10 -2.69 -1.20
C GLU A 119 -15.56 -4.12 -1.03
N LYS A 120 -14.25 -4.34 -1.18
CA LYS A 120 -13.60 -5.63 -0.93
C LYS A 120 -13.45 -5.91 0.58
N LYS A 121 -13.23 -7.19 0.91
CA LYS A 121 -12.83 -7.64 2.24
C LYS A 121 -11.33 -7.92 2.25
N TYR A 122 -10.68 -7.58 3.35
CA TYR A 122 -9.23 -7.73 3.51
C TYR A 122 -8.92 -8.52 4.78
N THR A 123 -7.83 -9.28 4.75
CA THR A 123 -7.29 -9.99 5.92
C THR A 123 -6.65 -9.04 6.91
N ASP A 124 -6.07 -7.94 6.42
CA ASP A 124 -5.35 -6.96 7.20
C ASP A 124 -5.24 -5.62 6.44
N ILE A 125 -4.67 -4.60 7.09
CA ILE A 125 -4.59 -3.24 6.56
C ILE A 125 -3.54 -3.11 5.45
N THR A 126 -2.55 -4.01 5.41
CA THR A 126 -1.56 -4.06 4.33
C THR A 126 -2.24 -4.41 3.03
N ASP A 127 -3.10 -5.43 3.04
CA ASP A 127 -3.84 -5.84 1.84
C ASP A 127 -4.74 -4.73 1.31
N LEU A 128 -5.39 -3.98 2.20
CA LEU A 128 -6.15 -2.79 1.80
C LEU A 128 -5.26 -1.73 1.13
N ALA A 129 -4.10 -1.43 1.72
CA ALA A 129 -3.20 -0.41 1.19
C ALA A 129 -2.58 -0.85 -0.15
N ILE A 130 -2.18 -2.11 -0.29
CA ILE A 130 -1.68 -2.67 -1.55
C ILE A 130 -2.76 -2.62 -2.62
N GLU A 131 -3.99 -3.05 -2.31
CA GLU A 131 -5.10 -3.01 -3.26
C GLU A 131 -5.41 -1.59 -3.75
N SER A 132 -5.24 -0.57 -2.89
CA SER A 132 -5.40 0.82 -3.30
C SER A 132 -4.38 1.27 -4.36
N ILE A 133 -3.18 0.67 -4.36
CA ILE A 133 -2.12 0.93 -5.34
C ILE A 133 -2.41 0.14 -6.61
N LEU A 134 -2.73 -1.15 -6.48
CA LEU A 134 -3.08 -2.02 -7.60
C LEU A 134 -4.28 -1.50 -8.38
N ALA A 135 -5.29 -0.96 -7.71
CA ALA A 135 -6.46 -0.39 -8.35
C ALA A 135 -6.11 0.82 -9.25
N VAL A 136 -5.10 1.62 -8.89
CA VAL A 136 -4.60 2.72 -9.73
C VAL A 136 -3.88 2.17 -10.96
N TYR A 137 -3.00 1.19 -10.79
CA TYR A 137 -2.30 0.54 -11.91
C TYR A 137 -3.27 -0.14 -12.88
N MET A 138 -4.27 -0.84 -12.35
CA MET A 138 -5.33 -1.47 -13.12
C MET A 138 -6.13 -0.42 -13.91
N TYR A 139 -6.47 0.72 -13.29
CA TYR A 139 -7.16 1.82 -13.97
C TYR A 139 -6.33 2.43 -15.10
N LEU A 140 -5.01 2.55 -14.91
CA LEU A 140 -4.08 3.08 -15.91
C LEU A 140 -3.69 2.05 -16.99
N GLY A 141 -4.01 0.77 -16.80
CA GLY A 141 -3.58 -0.31 -17.69
C GLY A 141 -2.07 -0.56 -17.68
N ILE A 142 -1.42 -0.33 -16.54
CA ILE A 142 0.03 -0.51 -16.36
C ILE A 142 0.28 -1.71 -15.47
N GLU A 143 1.25 -2.55 -15.83
CA GLU A 143 1.71 -3.66 -15.01
C GLU A 143 3.04 -3.30 -14.32
N PHE A 144 3.23 -3.81 -13.11
CA PHE A 144 4.51 -3.71 -12.40
C PHE A 144 4.75 -4.98 -11.58
N ASN A 145 6.02 -5.33 -11.38
CA ASN A 145 6.40 -6.49 -10.59
C ASN A 145 6.46 -6.13 -9.12
N TYR A 146 5.79 -6.91 -8.27
CA TYR A 146 5.85 -6.70 -6.83
C TYR A 146 5.77 -7.99 -6.02
N THR A 147 6.17 -7.89 -4.76
CA THR A 147 6.03 -8.94 -3.74
C THR A 147 5.84 -8.31 -2.36
N LYS A 148 5.67 -9.13 -1.32
CA LYS A 148 5.63 -8.70 0.08
C LYS A 148 6.86 -9.20 0.83
N SER A 149 7.39 -8.42 1.77
CA SER A 149 8.52 -8.83 2.60
C SER A 149 8.20 -10.06 3.45
N SER A 150 6.96 -10.20 3.93
CA SER A 150 6.49 -11.36 4.68
C SER A 150 6.48 -12.67 3.88
N ILE A 151 6.40 -12.58 2.55
CA ILE A 151 6.46 -13.74 1.64
C ILE A 151 7.92 -14.11 1.34
N CYS A 152 8.79 -13.11 1.18
CA CYS A 152 10.19 -13.28 0.82
C CYS A 152 11.10 -13.66 2.00
N SER A 153 10.69 -13.39 3.23
CA SER A 153 11.52 -13.65 4.42
C SER A 153 11.52 -15.14 4.83
N PRO A 154 12.69 -15.76 5.12
CA PRO A 154 12.74 -17.10 5.67
C PRO A 154 12.02 -17.14 7.03
N LYS A 155 11.12 -18.11 7.24
CA LYS A 155 10.24 -18.24 8.42
C LYS A 155 10.94 -18.49 9.77
N LYS A 156 12.24 -18.24 9.93
CA LYS A 156 12.96 -18.42 11.21
C LYS A 156 14.00 -17.32 11.45
N SER A 157 13.82 -16.59 12.56
CA SER A 157 14.75 -15.65 13.20
C SER A 157 14.60 -14.18 12.81
N LYS A 158 14.41 -13.34 13.85
CA LYS A 158 14.29 -11.86 13.84
C LYS A 158 15.52 -11.13 13.29
N THR A 159 16.54 -11.85 12.85
CA THR A 159 17.85 -11.32 12.39
C THR A 159 18.06 -11.44 10.87
N LEU A 160 17.02 -11.78 10.10
CA LEU A 160 17.20 -12.18 8.69
C LEU A 160 16.88 -11.15 7.63
N LEU A 161 16.15 -10.07 7.89
CA LEU A 161 15.95 -9.03 6.87
C LEU A 161 17.29 -8.40 6.48
N SER A 162 18.17 -8.10 7.44
CA SER A 162 19.53 -7.62 7.16
C SER A 162 20.34 -8.61 6.31
N ASN A 163 20.16 -9.92 6.52
CA ASN A 163 20.91 -10.96 5.83
C ASN A 163 20.34 -11.27 4.43
N TYR A 164 19.02 -11.21 4.24
CA TYR A 164 18.36 -11.31 2.94
C TYR A 164 18.68 -10.10 2.05
N PHE A 165 18.67 -8.89 2.64
CA PHE A 165 19.13 -7.70 1.93
C PHE A 165 20.64 -7.70 1.71
N ALA A 166 21.45 -8.28 2.61
CA ALA A 166 22.88 -8.47 2.39
C ALA A 166 23.18 -9.46 1.25
N SER A 167 22.38 -10.52 1.09
CA SER A 167 22.51 -11.42 -0.07
C SER A 167 22.05 -10.76 -1.37
N LEU A 168 20.99 -9.95 -1.35
CA LEU A 168 20.52 -9.20 -2.53
C LEU A 168 21.49 -8.09 -2.96
N ARG A 169 22.26 -7.51 -2.03
CA ARG A 169 23.31 -6.51 -2.33
C ARG A 169 24.45 -7.07 -3.20
N GLN A 170 24.64 -8.38 -3.26
CA GLN A 170 25.67 -8.97 -4.12
C GLN A 170 25.26 -8.96 -5.61
N SER A 171 24.00 -8.63 -5.94
CA SER A 171 23.49 -8.68 -7.32
C SER A 171 22.59 -7.51 -7.72
N CYS A 172 22.15 -6.64 -6.80
CA CYS A 172 21.22 -5.53 -7.07
C CYS A 172 21.44 -4.30 -6.15
N THR A 173 21.03 -3.13 -6.63
CA THR A 173 20.97 -1.89 -5.82
C THR A 173 19.61 -1.78 -5.12
N ILE A 174 19.61 -1.71 -3.79
CA ILE A 174 18.39 -1.56 -2.97
C ILE A 174 18.16 -0.08 -2.67
N VAL A 175 17.00 0.44 -3.04
CA VAL A 175 16.57 1.80 -2.70
C VAL A 175 15.54 1.73 -1.58
N VAL A 176 15.89 2.32 -0.43
CA VAL A 176 14.97 2.53 0.70
C VAL A 176 14.77 4.04 0.84
N PRO A 177 13.59 4.58 0.51
CA PRO A 177 13.29 5.99 0.74
C PRO A 177 13.29 6.29 2.24
N ARG A 178 13.76 7.49 2.62
CA ARG A 178 13.63 8.00 3.99
C ARG A 178 12.24 8.59 4.23
#